data_AF-G5ZYZ0-F1
#
_entry.id   AF-G5ZYZ0-F1
#
_cell.length_a   1.000
_cell.length_b   1.000
_cell.length_c   1.000
_cell.angle_alpha   90.00
_cell.angle_beta   90.00
_cell.angle_gamma   90.00
#
_symmetry.space_group_name_H-M   'P 1'
#
loop_
_entity.id
_entity.type
_entity.pdbx_description
1 polymer ?
#
loop_
_entity_poly.entity_id
_entity_poly.type
_entity_poly.pdbx_seq_one_letter_code
_entity_poly.pdbx_strand_id
1 'polypeptide(L)'
;MFTDQLTQLLVGHNVDDFTDGQIKTIWTFLDAQVDKHLKLDRVEAAILDEDNKNLYFMWGKIKREYPKWDTFTWPVKEASVKCKFSKSDVGPIMKKLKKLGAKTLIQAGKAGKNSSRASLYRREI
;
A
#
# COMPACT_ATOMS: atom_id res chain seq x y z
N MET A 1 -11.20 -26.84 -2.12
CA MET A 1 -9.91 -27.07 -2.78
C MET A 1 -8.71 -26.75 -1.89
N PHE A 2 -8.69 -25.64 -1.11
CA PHE A 2 -7.53 -25.29 -0.28
C PHE A 2 -7.31 -26.13 1.00
N THR A 3 -8.35 -26.80 1.51
CA THR A 3 -8.23 -27.71 2.66
C THR A 3 -7.28 -28.87 2.37
N ASP A 4 -7.41 -29.49 1.20
CA ASP A 4 -6.67 -30.68 0.80
C ASP A 4 -5.15 -30.44 0.71
N GLN A 5 -4.75 -29.27 0.20
CA GLN A 5 -3.34 -28.87 0.12
C GLN A 5 -2.72 -28.58 1.49
N LEU A 6 -3.50 -28.05 2.43
CA LEU A 6 -3.03 -27.74 3.78
C LEU A 6 -2.92 -29.01 4.62
N THR A 7 -3.84 -29.96 4.46
CA THR A 7 -3.74 -31.30 5.07
C THR A 7 -2.50 -32.03 4.54
N GLN A 8 -2.21 -31.96 3.24
CA GLN A 8 -0.99 -32.53 2.66
C GLN A 8 0.30 -31.89 3.22
N LEU A 9 0.29 -30.57 3.43
CA LEU A 9 1.45 -29.83 3.97
C LEU A 9 1.66 -30.12 5.47
N LEU A 10 0.58 -30.29 6.23
CA LEU A 10 0.61 -30.70 7.63
C LEU A 10 1.15 -32.13 7.80
N VAL A 11 0.66 -33.06 6.96
CA VAL A 11 1.13 -34.46 6.94
C VAL A 11 2.61 -34.53 6.54
N GLY A 12 3.05 -33.70 5.59
CA GLY A 12 4.46 -33.65 5.15
C GLY A 12 5.45 -33.13 6.21
N HIS A 13 4.97 -32.44 7.25
CA HIS A 13 5.79 -31.87 8.32
C HIS A 13 5.76 -32.65 9.65
N ASN A 14 5.15 -33.85 9.68
CA ASN A 14 5.06 -34.73 10.87
C ASN A 14 4.60 -33.98 12.14
N VAL A 15 3.60 -33.11 12.00
CA VAL A 15 3.04 -32.40 13.15
C VAL A 15 1.85 -33.21 13.67
N ASP A 16 2.09 -34.04 14.68
CA ASP A 16 1.05 -34.80 15.38
C ASP A 16 0.05 -33.82 16.02
N ASP A 17 -1.15 -33.80 15.46
CA ASP A 17 -2.40 -33.20 15.92
C ASP A 17 -2.34 -31.76 16.49
N PHE A 18 -2.47 -30.78 15.59
CA PHE A 18 -2.90 -29.44 16.01
C PHE A 18 -4.30 -29.50 16.61
N THR A 19 -4.50 -28.90 17.78
CA THR A 19 -5.84 -28.72 18.35
C THR A 19 -6.67 -27.80 17.44
N ASP A 20 -7.99 -27.98 17.39
CA ASP A 20 -8.92 -27.14 16.61
C ASP A 20 -8.68 -25.62 16.78
N GLY A 21 -8.28 -25.18 17.97
CA GLY A 21 -7.92 -23.78 18.24
C GLY A 21 -6.65 -23.30 17.52
N GLN A 22 -5.65 -24.17 17.36
CA GLN A 22 -4.41 -23.86 16.63
C GLN A 22 -4.69 -23.82 15.12
N ILE A 23 -5.48 -24.76 14.60
CA ILE A 23 -5.95 -24.78 13.20
C ILE A 23 -6.68 -23.46 12.88
N LYS A 24 -7.62 -23.04 13.73
CA LYS A 24 -8.36 -21.78 13.56
C LYS A 24 -7.45 -20.55 13.57
N THR A 25 -6.40 -20.56 14.38
CA THR A 25 -5.42 -19.46 14.45
C THR A 25 -4.60 -19.38 13.16
N ILE A 26 -4.15 -20.52 12.63
CA ILE A 26 -3.45 -20.59 11.34
C ILE A 26 -4.36 -20.15 10.20
N TRP A 27 -5.63 -20.56 10.18
CA TRP A 27 -6.62 -20.06 9.22
C TRP A 27 -6.76 -18.55 9.28
N THR A 28 -6.95 -17.98 10.46
CA THR A 28 -7.10 -16.53 10.63
C THR A 28 -5.86 -15.78 10.17
N PHE A 29 -4.68 -16.34 10.42
CA PHE A 29 -3.42 -15.79 9.94
C PHE A 29 -3.30 -15.87 8.41
N LEU A 30 -3.59 -17.03 7.82
CA LEU A 30 -3.53 -17.24 6.37
C LEU A 30 -4.54 -16.38 5.62
N ASP A 31 -5.80 -16.32 6.09
CA ASP A 31 -6.82 -15.45 5.53
C ASP A 31 -6.35 -14.00 5.59
N ALA A 32 -5.81 -13.54 6.72
CA ALA A 32 -5.28 -12.17 6.82
C ALA A 32 -4.12 -11.91 5.85
N GLN A 33 -3.25 -12.89 5.58
CA GLN A 33 -2.19 -12.76 4.58
C GLN A 33 -2.77 -12.74 3.15
N VAL A 34 -3.66 -13.66 2.81
CA VAL A 34 -4.32 -13.72 1.49
C VAL A 34 -5.07 -12.43 1.21
N ASP A 35 -5.86 -11.94 2.17
CA ASP A 35 -6.59 -10.68 2.07
C ASP A 35 -5.65 -9.49 1.84
N LYS A 36 -4.52 -9.48 2.55
CA LYS A 36 -3.50 -8.45 2.41
C LYS A 36 -2.92 -8.48 1.00
N HIS A 37 -2.56 -9.64 0.47
CA HIS A 37 -2.01 -9.78 -0.88
C HIS A 37 -3.04 -9.41 -1.97
N LEU A 38 -4.29 -9.88 -1.85
CA LEU A 38 -5.37 -9.52 -2.78
C LEU A 38 -5.66 -8.01 -2.78
N LYS A 39 -5.58 -7.34 -1.63
CA LYS A 39 -5.72 -5.88 -1.54
C LYS A 39 -4.57 -5.15 -2.23
N LEU A 40 -3.34 -5.65 -2.15
CA LEU A 40 -2.19 -5.06 -2.85
C LEU A 40 -2.43 -5.12 -4.37
N ASP A 41 -2.78 -6.30 -4.88
CA ASP A 41 -2.98 -6.53 -6.31
C ASP A 41 -4.12 -5.68 -6.88
N ARG A 42 -5.21 -5.52 -6.13
CA ARG A 42 -6.34 -4.65 -6.55
C ARG A 42 -5.95 -3.19 -6.68
N VAL A 43 -5.12 -2.66 -5.77
CA VAL A 43 -4.71 -1.26 -5.84
C VAL A 43 -3.68 -1.04 -6.94
N GLU A 44 -2.76 -1.98 -7.16
CA GLU A 44 -1.83 -1.88 -8.28
C GLU A 44 -2.55 -1.99 -9.63
N ALA A 45 -3.50 -2.93 -9.75
CA ALA A 45 -4.37 -3.02 -10.92
C ALA A 45 -5.16 -1.71 -11.14
N ALA A 46 -5.80 -1.16 -10.10
CA ALA A 46 -6.56 0.07 -10.23
C ALA A 46 -5.70 1.31 -10.57
N ILE A 47 -4.42 1.33 -10.17
CA ILE A 47 -3.47 2.37 -10.59
C ILE A 47 -3.13 2.22 -12.08
N LEU A 48 -2.98 0.99 -12.56
CA LEU A 48 -2.71 0.68 -13.97
C LEU A 48 -3.93 0.99 -14.85
N ASP A 49 -5.14 0.67 -14.38
CA ASP A 49 -6.41 0.91 -15.10
C ASP A 49 -6.70 2.40 -15.33
N GLU A 50 -6.12 3.30 -14.53
CA GLU A 50 -6.27 4.76 -14.69
C GLU A 50 -5.49 5.29 -15.91
N ASP A 51 -4.67 4.45 -16.58
CA ASP A 51 -3.84 4.76 -17.76
C ASP A 51 -3.02 6.06 -17.64
N ASN A 52 -2.60 6.37 -16.41
CA ASN A 52 -1.85 7.58 -16.11
C ASN A 52 -0.40 7.25 -15.75
N LYS A 53 0.49 7.45 -16.72
CA LYS A 53 1.94 7.21 -16.55
C LYS A 53 2.53 7.92 -15.33
N ASN A 54 2.12 9.17 -15.06
CA ASN A 54 2.66 9.95 -13.95
C ASN A 54 2.17 9.40 -12.59
N LEU A 55 0.96 8.87 -12.53
CA LEU A 55 0.41 8.20 -11.34
C LEU A 55 1.23 6.95 -10.99
N TYR A 56 1.43 6.06 -11.97
CA TYR A 56 2.22 4.85 -11.79
C TYR A 56 3.67 5.16 -11.41
N PHE A 57 4.30 6.12 -12.10
CA PHE A 57 5.68 6.51 -11.83
C PHE A 57 5.85 7.10 -10.42
N MET A 58 4.92 7.96 -10.00
CA MET A 58 4.92 8.53 -8.66
C MET A 58 4.77 7.44 -7.58
N TRP A 59 3.85 6.50 -7.80
CA TRP A 59 3.65 5.38 -6.89
C TRP A 59 4.90 4.50 -6.77
N GLY A 60 5.54 4.16 -7.89
CA GLY A 60 6.77 3.38 -7.91
C GLY A 60 7.91 4.05 -7.13
N LYS A 61 8.04 5.39 -7.21
CA LYS A 61 9.04 6.13 -6.42
C LYS A 61 8.75 6.08 -4.91
N ILE A 62 7.49 6.23 -4.51
CA ILE A 62 7.08 6.10 -3.11
C ILE A 62 7.38 4.69 -2.59
N LYS A 63 7.01 3.65 -3.35
CA LYS A 63 7.28 2.25 -2.98
C LYS A 63 8.77 1.95 -2.77
N ARG A 64 9.64 2.59 -3.57
CA ARG A 64 11.09 2.38 -3.51
C ARG A 64 11.74 3.08 -2.32
N GLU A 65 11.23 4.25 -1.93
CA GLU A 65 11.82 5.07 -0.85
C GLU A 65 11.24 4.73 0.54
N TYR A 66 9.97 4.35 0.62
CA TYR A 66 9.27 4.16 1.90
C TYR A 66 8.70 2.75 2.00
N PRO A 67 9.12 1.94 2.99
CA PRO A 67 8.53 0.65 3.30
C PRO A 67 7.02 0.74 3.61
N LYS A 68 6.32 -0.40 3.55
CA LYS A 68 4.91 -0.46 3.91
C LYS A 68 4.71 0.01 5.36
N TRP A 69 3.65 0.78 5.61
CA TRP A 69 3.33 1.46 6.87
C TRP A 69 4.22 2.63 7.25
N ASP A 70 5.25 2.92 6.47
CA ASP A 70 6.09 4.07 6.73
C ASP A 70 5.38 5.39 6.36
N THR A 71 5.84 6.47 6.98
CA THR A 71 5.29 7.81 6.79
C THR A 71 6.22 8.67 5.96
N PHE A 72 5.64 9.51 5.12
CA PHE A 72 6.42 10.38 4.25
C PHE A 72 5.78 11.74 4.08
N THR A 73 6.63 12.75 3.89
CA THR A 73 6.25 14.11 3.56
C THR A 73 6.83 14.45 2.20
N TRP A 74 5.96 14.68 1.21
CA TRP A 74 6.39 15.12 -0.11
C TRP A 74 5.83 16.52 -0.39
N PRO A 75 6.62 17.57 -0.16
CA PRO A 75 6.32 18.91 -0.65
C PRO A 75 6.14 18.90 -2.17
N VAL A 76 5.24 19.75 -2.70
CA VAL A 76 4.95 19.81 -4.15
C VAL A 76 6.21 20.02 -4.99
N LYS A 77 7.12 20.89 -4.53
CA LYS A 77 8.40 21.14 -5.20
C LYS A 77 9.27 19.88 -5.26
N GLU A 78 9.45 19.19 -4.13
CA GLU A 78 10.28 17.99 -4.05
C GLU A 78 9.69 16.85 -4.90
N ALA A 79 8.38 16.64 -4.81
CA ALA A 79 7.67 15.62 -5.59
C ALA A 79 7.83 15.86 -7.10
N SER A 80 7.70 17.12 -7.54
CA SER A 80 7.86 17.50 -8.95
C SER A 80 9.28 17.23 -9.48
N VAL A 81 10.31 17.45 -8.65
CA VAL A 81 11.71 17.22 -9.02
C VAL A 81 12.01 15.73 -9.05
N LYS A 82 11.64 14.99 -7.99
CA LYS A 82 11.87 13.54 -7.88
C LYS A 82 11.18 12.76 -9.01
N CYS A 83 9.98 13.18 -9.37
CA CYS A 83 9.17 12.46 -10.35
C CYS A 83 9.20 13.08 -11.77
N LYS A 84 9.91 14.20 -11.95
CA LYS A 84 10.10 14.89 -13.23
C LYS A 84 8.78 15.27 -13.95
N PHE A 85 7.77 15.69 -13.21
CA PHE A 85 6.49 16.19 -13.76
C PHE A 85 6.14 17.58 -13.23
N SER A 86 5.14 18.24 -13.83
CA SER A 86 4.75 19.61 -13.47
C SER A 86 4.29 19.69 -12.02
N LYS A 87 4.61 20.81 -11.34
CA LYS A 87 4.12 21.09 -9.98
C LYS A 87 2.58 21.06 -9.91
N SER A 88 1.92 21.44 -11.00
CA SER A 88 0.45 21.41 -11.11
C SER A 88 -0.12 19.99 -11.13
N ASP A 89 0.62 19.00 -11.64
CA ASP A 89 0.20 17.60 -11.72
C ASP A 89 0.33 16.86 -10.39
N VAL A 90 1.25 17.30 -9.51
CA VAL A 90 1.51 16.66 -8.21
C VAL A 90 0.23 16.52 -7.39
N GLY A 91 -0.55 17.60 -7.28
CA GLY A 91 -1.74 17.66 -6.43
C GLY A 91 -2.84 16.68 -6.85
N PRO A 92 -3.29 16.71 -8.12
CA PRO A 92 -4.22 15.74 -8.67
C PRO A 92 -3.77 14.29 -8.49
N ILE A 93 -2.50 13.97 -8.79
CA ILE A 93 -1.95 12.61 -8.66
C ILE A 93 -1.96 12.18 -7.19
N MET A 94 -1.57 13.06 -6.27
CA MET A 94 -1.61 12.77 -4.82
C MET A 94 -3.01 12.43 -4.33
N LYS A 95 -4.03 13.14 -4.81
CA LYS A 95 -5.43 12.88 -4.48
C LYS A 95 -5.91 11.54 -5.06
N LYS A 96 -5.54 11.22 -6.30
CA LYS A 96 -5.88 9.93 -6.93
C LYS A 96 -5.27 8.75 -6.16
N LEU A 97 -3.99 8.81 -5.79
CA LEU A 97 -3.36 7.77 -4.95
C LEU A 97 -4.05 7.58 -3.59
N LYS A 98 -4.59 8.65 -3.01
CA LYS A 98 -5.39 8.55 -1.77
C LYS A 98 -6.73 7.86 -2.03
N LYS A 99 -7.43 8.22 -3.12
CA LYS A 99 -8.72 7.63 -3.50
C LYS A 99 -8.61 6.13 -3.80
N LEU A 100 -7.51 5.72 -4.44
CA LEU A 100 -7.21 4.31 -4.77
C LEU A 100 -6.74 3.50 -3.56
N GLY A 101 -6.56 4.10 -2.38
CA GLY A 101 -6.14 3.40 -1.16
C GLY A 101 -4.64 3.10 -1.06
N ALA A 102 -3.82 3.59 -1.99
CA ALA A 102 -2.36 3.39 -1.96
C ALA A 102 -1.69 4.10 -0.77
N LYS A 103 -2.28 5.22 -0.32
CA LYS A 103 -1.81 5.98 0.84
C LYS A 103 -2.94 6.62 1.62
N THR A 104 -2.73 6.79 2.91
CA THR A 104 -3.62 7.57 3.78
C THR A 104 -2.99 8.91 4.12
N LEU A 105 -3.83 9.93 4.29
CA LEU A 105 -3.39 11.25 4.75
C LEU A 105 -3.47 11.24 6.28
N ILE A 106 -2.33 11.28 6.96
CA ILE A 106 -2.27 11.35 8.43
C ILE A 106 -2.50 12.80 8.87
N GLN A 107 -1.78 13.74 8.25
CA GLN A 107 -1.87 15.15 8.62
C GLN A 107 -1.89 16.02 7.37
N ALA A 108 -2.95 16.81 7.23
CA ALA A 108 -3.01 17.85 6.21
C ALA A 108 -2.00 18.95 6.56
N GLY A 109 -1.18 19.32 5.58
CA GLY A 109 -0.33 20.50 5.69
C GLY A 109 -1.17 21.76 5.83
N LYS A 110 -1.13 22.44 6.98
CA LYS A 110 -1.75 23.77 7.12
C LYS A 110 -0.89 24.81 6.41
N ALA A 111 -1.53 25.62 5.57
CA ALA A 111 -0.93 26.81 4.98
C ALA A 111 -0.80 27.89 6.06
N GLY A 112 0.43 28.17 6.50
CA GLY A 112 0.74 29.36 7.29
C GLY A 112 0.96 30.56 6.36
N LYS A 113 0.83 31.77 6.91
CA LYS A 113 0.92 33.07 6.22
C LYS A 113 2.11 33.20 5.24
N ASN A 114 3.23 32.53 5.53
CA ASN A 114 4.46 32.57 4.73
C ASN A 114 5.04 31.18 4.34
N SER A 115 4.38 30.07 4.68
CA SER A 115 4.88 28.72 4.39
C SER A 115 3.77 27.66 4.44
N SER A 116 3.66 26.86 3.38
CA SER A 116 2.81 25.66 3.38
C SER A 116 3.60 24.48 3.97
N ARG A 117 3.19 23.97 5.13
CA ARG A 117 3.70 22.67 5.61
C ARG A 117 3.30 21.59 4.61
N ALA A 118 4.22 20.67 4.29
CA ALA A 118 3.89 19.52 3.47
C ALA A 118 2.92 18.60 4.24
N SER A 119 2.06 17.90 3.50
CA SER A 119 1.15 16.91 4.09
C SER A 119 1.93 15.64 4.46
N LEU A 120 1.58 15.03 5.59
CA LEU A 120 2.12 13.76 6.05
C LEU A 120 1.21 12.63 5.57
N TYR A 121 1.79 11.68 4.84
CA TYR A 121 1.11 10.52 4.31
C TYR A 121 1.66 9.24 4.93
N ARG A 122 0.84 8.19 4.99
CA ARG A 122 1.27 6.82 5.28
C ARG A 122 1.12 5.95 4.04
N ARG A 123 2.10 5.08 3.80
CA ARG A 123 1.97 4.03 2.78
C ARG A 123 1.16 2.87 3.36
N GLU A 124 0.04 2.51 2.74
CA GLU A 124 -0.79 1.38 3.20
C GLU A 124 -0.37 0.05 2.55
N ILE A 125 0.16 0.12 1.32
CA ILE A 125 0.31 -1.01 0.39
C ILE A 125 1.77 -1.21 0.05
#